data_AF-A0A7C6DPG5-F1
#
_entry.id   AF-A0A7C6DPG5-F1
#
_cell.length_a   1.000
_cell.length_b   1.000
_cell.length_c   1.000
_cell.angle_alpha   90.00
_cell.angle_beta   90.00
_cell.angle_gamma   90.00
#
_symmetry.space_group_name_H-M   'P 1'
#
loop_
_entity.id
_entity.type
_entity.pdbx_description
1 polymer ?
#
loop_
_entity_poly.entity_id
_entity_poly.type
_entity_poly.pdbx_seq_one_letter_code
_entity_poly.pdbx_strand_id
1 'polypeptide(L)'
;MDSRERLLAALSWDEPDQVPFTTYDWFLPRGANERAIRELGLSIIVRLPAHRVEHRNVRIESTEYWEGGERYIRRTIKTQVGDVSQTLHPESAYGSTWITEHFIKRPEDYKVLECYFDDMVFHDNHEAIAKTDAELGAD
;
A
#
# COMPACT_ATOMS: atom_id res chain seq x y z
N MET A 1 -26.50 -11.09 8.35
CA MET A 1 -25.05 -11.27 8.24
C MET A 1 -24.38 -10.13 9.00
N ASP A 2 -23.24 -10.37 9.64
CA ASP A 2 -22.39 -9.26 10.08
C ASP A 2 -21.70 -8.57 8.86
N SER A 3 -20.97 -7.48 9.11
CA SER A 3 -20.26 -6.75 8.07
C SER A 3 -19.25 -7.63 7.32
N ARG A 4 -18.52 -8.47 8.04
CA ARG A 4 -17.50 -9.36 7.49
C ARG A 4 -18.10 -10.46 6.63
N GLU A 5 -19.10 -11.17 7.13
CA GLU A 5 -19.85 -12.20 6.41
C GLU A 5 -20.44 -11.65 5.11
N ARG A 6 -21.05 -10.46 5.18
CA ARG A 6 -21.64 -9.79 4.02
C ARG A 6 -20.61 -9.45 2.95
N LEU A 7 -19.47 -8.90 3.36
CA LEU A 7 -18.37 -8.58 2.44
C LEU A 7 -17.79 -9.86 1.81
N LEU A 8 -17.55 -10.89 2.60
CA LEU A 8 -16.99 -12.16 2.10
C LEU A 8 -17.96 -12.89 1.17
N ALA A 9 -19.27 -12.84 1.44
CA ALA A 9 -20.29 -13.36 0.53
C ALA A 9 -20.21 -12.66 -0.84
N ALA A 10 -20.19 -11.32 -0.85
CA ALA A 10 -20.06 -10.54 -2.08
C ALA A 10 -18.76 -10.85 -2.85
N LEU A 11 -17.63 -10.95 -2.15
CA LEU A 11 -16.33 -11.27 -2.77
C LEU A 11 -16.24 -12.71 -3.30
N SER A 12 -17.03 -13.62 -2.73
CA SER A 12 -17.06 -15.03 -3.12
C SER A 12 -18.16 -15.34 -4.15
N TRP A 13 -18.85 -14.33 -4.67
CA TRP A 13 -19.98 -14.45 -5.61
C TRP A 13 -21.24 -15.10 -5.03
N ASP A 14 -21.39 -15.11 -3.70
CA ASP A 14 -22.63 -15.46 -3.03
C ASP A 14 -23.58 -14.25 -2.93
N GLU A 15 -24.81 -14.47 -2.45
CA GLU A 15 -25.83 -13.44 -2.29
C GLU A 15 -25.80 -12.83 -0.86
N PRO A 16 -25.28 -11.61 -0.67
CA PRO A 16 -25.32 -10.94 0.63
C PRO A 16 -26.74 -10.43 0.95
N ASP A 17 -27.03 -10.21 2.24
CA ASP A 17 -28.31 -9.66 2.70
C ASP A 17 -28.54 -8.18 2.29
N GLN A 18 -27.48 -7.46 1.93
CA GLN A 18 -27.49 -6.13 1.29
C GLN A 18 -26.14 -5.84 0.63
N VAL A 19 -26.06 -4.79 -0.20
CA VAL A 19 -24.79 -4.35 -0.80
C VAL A 19 -23.80 -3.96 0.31
N PRO A 20 -22.60 -4.57 0.40
CA PRO A 20 -21.60 -4.18 1.38
C PRO A 20 -21.15 -2.72 1.17
N PHE A 21 -21.05 -1.97 2.25
CA PHE A 21 -20.49 -0.62 2.24
C PHE A 21 -19.13 -0.64 2.93
N THR A 22 -18.09 -0.20 2.22
CA THR A 22 -16.69 -0.37 2.65
C THR A 22 -15.86 0.88 2.44
N THR A 23 -14.81 1.07 3.25
CA THR A 23 -13.80 2.12 3.02
C THR A 23 -12.41 1.65 3.44
N TYR A 24 -11.35 2.23 2.88
CA TYR A 24 -9.99 1.96 3.37
C TYR A 24 -9.74 2.61 4.71
N ASP A 25 -8.90 1.96 5.50
CA ASP A 25 -8.64 2.30 6.89
C ASP A 25 -8.03 3.71 7.10
N TRP A 26 -7.35 4.26 6.08
CA TRP A 26 -6.79 5.61 6.12
C TRP A 26 -7.79 6.73 5.76
N PHE A 27 -9.00 6.42 5.28
CA PHE A 27 -10.04 7.43 5.00
C PHE A 27 -10.89 7.79 6.22
N LEU A 28 -10.89 6.97 7.26
CA LEU A 28 -11.68 7.18 8.47
C LEU A 28 -10.82 7.76 9.60
N PRO A 29 -11.18 8.92 10.17
CA PRO A 29 -10.58 9.37 11.42
C PRO A 29 -10.95 8.40 12.54
N ARG A 30 -9.94 7.89 13.25
CA ARG A 30 -10.11 6.84 14.27
C ARG A 30 -10.88 7.34 15.50
N GLY A 31 -11.58 6.42 16.16
CA GLY A 31 -12.22 6.65 17.47
C GLY A 31 -13.74 6.51 17.47
N ALA A 32 -14.45 7.36 18.22
CA ALA A 32 -15.89 7.18 18.47
C ALA A 32 -16.75 7.28 17.21
N ASN A 33 -16.43 8.19 16.28
CA ASN A 33 -17.17 8.33 15.02
C ASN A 33 -16.94 7.15 14.08
N GLU A 34 -15.70 6.67 13.98
CA GLU A 34 -15.39 5.43 13.27
C GLU A 34 -16.23 4.28 13.84
N ARG A 35 -16.24 4.12 15.17
CA ARG A 35 -17.01 3.06 15.84
C ARG A 35 -18.50 3.15 15.51
N ALA A 36 -19.10 4.32 15.66
CA ALA A 36 -20.53 4.53 15.40
C ALA A 36 -20.91 4.18 13.95
N ILE A 37 -20.09 4.54 12.96
CA ILE A 37 -20.39 4.25 11.56
C ILE A 37 -20.17 2.76 11.23
N ARG A 38 -19.18 2.11 11.85
CA ARG A 38 -19.00 0.65 11.74
C ARG A 38 -20.20 -0.11 12.31
N GLU A 39 -20.73 0.33 13.46
CA GLU A 39 -21.95 -0.23 14.06
C GLU A 39 -23.19 -0.06 13.17
N LEU A 40 -23.19 0.93 12.26
CA LEU A 40 -24.22 1.09 11.23
C LEU A 40 -24.00 0.17 10.00
N GLY A 41 -22.92 -0.62 9.96
CA GLY A 41 -22.63 -1.60 8.92
C GLY A 41 -21.51 -1.22 7.93
N LEU A 42 -20.70 -0.19 8.22
CA LEU A 42 -19.52 0.13 7.41
C LEU A 42 -18.35 -0.82 7.72
N SER A 43 -17.89 -1.56 6.71
CA SER A 43 -16.70 -2.41 6.86
C SER A 43 -15.41 -1.64 6.54
N ILE A 44 -14.36 -1.86 7.34
CA ILE A 44 -13.03 -1.28 7.09
C ILE A 44 -12.17 -2.28 6.32
N ILE A 45 -11.57 -1.82 5.23
CA ILE A 45 -10.57 -2.56 4.47
C ILE A 45 -9.19 -2.10 4.91
N VAL A 46 -8.47 -2.96 5.63
CA VAL A 46 -7.05 -2.75 5.94
C VAL A 46 -6.23 -3.51 4.91
N ARG A 47 -5.27 -2.81 4.29
CA ARG A 47 -4.34 -3.43 3.34
C ARG A 47 -3.03 -3.76 4.04
N LEU A 48 -2.74 -5.05 4.17
CA LEU A 48 -1.43 -5.55 4.59
C LEU A 48 -0.76 -6.33 3.47
N PRO A 49 0.57 -6.26 3.33
CA PRO A 49 1.27 -7.11 2.39
C PRO A 49 1.26 -8.57 2.90
N ALA A 50 1.16 -9.53 1.99
CA ALA A 50 1.19 -10.96 2.35
C ALA A 50 2.54 -11.41 2.92
N HIS A 51 3.61 -10.68 2.61
CA HIS A 51 4.97 -10.92 3.07
C HIS A 51 5.69 -9.58 3.27
N ARG A 52 6.78 -9.58 4.04
CA ARG A 52 7.70 -8.46 4.12
C ARG A 52 8.89 -8.72 3.21
N VAL A 53 9.46 -7.66 2.65
CA VAL A 53 10.62 -7.74 1.76
C VAL A 53 11.79 -7.03 2.44
N GLU A 54 12.90 -7.73 2.60
CA GLU A 54 14.18 -7.17 2.99
C GLU A 54 15.11 -7.16 1.78
N HIS A 55 15.92 -6.11 1.66
CA HIS A 55 17.03 -6.00 0.70
C HIS A 55 18.34 -5.96 1.47
N ARG A 56 19.30 -6.79 1.09
CA ARG A 56 20.61 -6.93 1.77
C ARG A 56 21.67 -6.01 1.17
N ASN A 57 21.70 -5.93 -0.16
CA ASN A 57 22.73 -5.22 -0.92
C ASN A 57 22.16 -4.04 -1.71
N VAL A 58 20.84 -3.85 -1.66
CA VAL A 58 20.17 -2.74 -2.33
C VAL A 58 19.71 -1.69 -1.33
N ARG A 59 20.00 -0.42 -1.64
CA ARG A 59 19.59 0.73 -0.84
C ARG A 59 18.55 1.56 -1.58
N ILE A 60 17.44 1.86 -0.90
CA ILE A 60 16.37 2.69 -1.44
C ILE A 60 16.39 4.02 -0.69
N GLU A 61 16.51 5.12 -1.42
CA GLU A 61 16.54 6.47 -0.86
C GLU A 61 15.41 7.29 -1.46
N SER A 62 14.76 8.12 -0.65
CA SER A 62 13.78 9.10 -1.12
C SER A 62 14.19 10.48 -0.68
N THR A 63 14.23 11.43 -1.61
CA THR A 63 14.56 12.83 -1.34
C THR A 63 13.43 13.72 -1.86
N GLU A 64 12.88 14.53 -0.98
CA GLU A 64 11.90 15.56 -1.36
C GLU A 64 12.62 16.79 -1.89
N TYR A 65 12.09 17.39 -2.95
CA TYR A 65 12.60 18.63 -3.52
C TYR A 65 11.46 19.48 -4.10
N TRP A 66 11.76 20.75 -4.36
CA TRP A 66 10.81 21.71 -4.93
C TRP A 66 11.30 22.18 -6.30
N GLU A 67 10.41 22.20 -7.28
CA GLU A 67 10.69 22.66 -8.63
C GLU A 67 9.47 23.40 -9.17
N GLY A 68 9.66 24.65 -9.62
CA GLY A 68 8.54 25.46 -10.12
C GLY A 68 7.43 25.77 -9.10
N GLY A 69 7.74 25.73 -7.79
CA GLY A 69 6.75 25.91 -6.72
C GLY A 69 5.95 24.65 -6.36
N GLU A 70 6.21 23.55 -7.05
CA GLU A 70 5.58 22.25 -6.81
C GLU A 70 6.53 21.33 -6.04
N ARG A 71 5.98 20.46 -5.20
CA ARG A 71 6.74 19.47 -4.43
C ARG A 71 6.89 18.17 -5.22
N TYR A 72 8.09 17.60 -5.20
CA TYR A 72 8.39 16.31 -5.83
C TYR A 72 9.17 15.40 -4.88
N ILE A 73 9.11 14.10 -5.13
CA ILE A 73 9.90 13.09 -4.43
C ILE A 73 10.70 12.33 -5.49
N ARG A 74 12.02 12.34 -5.36
CA ARG A 74 12.91 11.46 -6.13
C ARG A 74 13.20 10.22 -5.31
N ARG A 75 12.76 9.06 -5.79
CA ARG A 75 13.11 7.75 -5.23
C ARG A 75 14.25 7.15 -6.06
N THR A 76 15.33 6.76 -5.41
CA THR A 76 16.49 6.14 -6.05
C THR A 76 16.72 4.76 -5.49
N ILE A 77 16.86 3.76 -6.37
CA ILE A 77 17.29 2.41 -6.03
C ILE A 77 18.76 2.32 -6.40
N LYS A 78 19.60 2.03 -5.41
CA LYS A 78 21.05 1.91 -5.55
C LYS A 78 21.47 0.46 -5.42
N THR A 79 22.15 -0.05 -6.44
CA THR A 79 22.59 -1.46 -6.50
C THR A 79 24.08 -1.54 -6.85
N GLN A 80 24.66 -2.73 -6.74
CA GLN A 80 26.05 -2.97 -7.14
C GLN A 80 26.29 -2.84 -8.66
N VAL A 81 25.24 -2.88 -9.50
CA VAL A 81 25.34 -2.79 -10.97
C VAL A 81 24.94 -1.43 -11.52
N GLY A 82 24.52 -0.50 -10.67
CA GLY A 82 24.08 0.85 -11.04
C GLY A 82 22.90 1.35 -10.21
N ASP A 83 22.46 2.56 -10.54
CA ASP A 83 21.37 3.25 -9.86
C ASP A 83 20.26 3.60 -10.86
N VAL A 84 19.00 3.49 -10.42
CA VAL A 84 17.83 3.98 -11.15
C VAL A 84 16.98 4.88 -10.27
N SER A 85 16.31 5.86 -10.87
CA SER A 85 15.47 6.80 -10.13
C SER A 85 14.10 6.98 -10.79
N GLN A 86 13.11 7.20 -9.93
CA GLN A 86 11.74 7.56 -10.28
C GLN A 86 11.42 8.91 -9.64
N THR A 87 10.64 9.72 -10.34
CA THR A 87 10.10 10.97 -9.81
C THR A 87 8.60 10.80 -9.55
N LEU A 88 8.18 11.23 -8.37
CA LEU A 88 6.80 11.21 -7.90
C LEU A 88 6.34 12.65 -7.63
N HIS A 89 5.13 12.98 -8.04
CA HIS A 89 4.42 14.21 -7.67
C HIS A 89 3.35 13.86 -6.63
N PRO A 90 3.50 14.28 -5.36
CA PRO A 90 2.51 14.03 -4.33
C PRO A 90 1.25 14.87 -4.57
N GLU A 91 0.10 14.22 -4.47
CA GLU A 91 -1.21 14.84 -4.54
C GLU A 91 -1.75 15.08 -3.13
N SER A 92 -2.36 16.24 -2.90
CA SER A 92 -2.63 16.75 -1.55
C SER A 92 -3.96 16.31 -0.94
N ALA A 93 -4.95 15.88 -1.73
CA ALA A 93 -6.27 15.56 -1.19
C ALA A 93 -6.32 14.17 -0.55
N TYR A 94 -5.68 13.16 -1.15
CA TYR A 94 -5.78 11.77 -0.68
C TYR A 94 -4.44 11.11 -0.37
N GLY A 95 -3.35 11.90 -0.31
CA GLY A 95 -2.01 11.38 -0.05
C GLY A 95 -1.51 10.44 -1.16
N SER A 96 -2.10 10.52 -2.35
CA SER A 96 -1.69 9.74 -3.50
C SER A 96 -0.40 10.32 -4.12
N THR A 97 0.32 9.53 -4.90
CA THR A 97 1.51 9.99 -5.60
C THR A 97 1.43 9.60 -7.06
N TRP A 98 1.63 10.57 -7.96
CA TRP A 98 1.66 10.37 -9.40
C TRP A 98 3.10 10.13 -9.85
N ILE A 99 3.32 9.10 -10.66
CA ILE A 99 4.63 8.88 -11.27
C ILE A 99 4.76 9.85 -12.45
N THR A 100 5.70 10.78 -12.37
CA THR A 100 5.98 11.72 -13.45
C THR A 100 7.19 11.28 -14.29
N GLU A 101 8.04 10.43 -13.73
CA GLU A 101 9.17 9.81 -14.44
C GLU A 101 9.39 8.40 -13.89
N HIS A 102 9.44 7.39 -14.75
CA HIS A 102 9.63 5.99 -14.35
C HIS A 102 11.10 5.64 -14.10
N PHE A 103 11.34 4.55 -13.36
CA PHE A 103 12.68 4.00 -13.11
C PHE A 103 13.43 3.63 -14.39
N ILE A 104 12.73 3.04 -15.36
CA ILE A 104 13.30 2.56 -16.61
C ILE A 104 13.20 3.67 -17.66
N LYS A 105 14.35 4.21 -18.07
CA LYS A 105 14.49 5.23 -19.11
C LYS A 105 15.20 4.68 -20.35
N ARG A 106 15.96 3.59 -20.18
CA ARG A 106 16.72 2.92 -21.23
C ARG A 106 16.87 1.41 -20.94
N PRO A 107 17.23 0.59 -21.93
CA PRO A 107 17.36 -0.87 -21.75
C PRO A 107 18.33 -1.29 -20.64
N GLU A 108 19.38 -0.52 -20.38
CA GLU A 108 20.39 -0.84 -19.35
C GLU A 108 19.82 -0.79 -17.92
N ASP A 109 18.76 -0.01 -17.71
CA ASP A 109 18.13 0.17 -16.39
C ASP A 109 17.43 -1.11 -15.91
N TYR A 110 17.07 -2.02 -16.83
CA TYR A 110 16.50 -3.33 -16.48
C TYR A 110 17.45 -4.14 -15.61
N LYS A 111 18.76 -4.08 -15.88
CA LYS A 111 19.75 -4.83 -15.10
C LYS A 111 19.81 -4.37 -13.64
N VAL A 112 19.56 -3.10 -13.39
CA VAL A 112 19.47 -2.54 -12.03
C VAL A 112 18.22 -3.06 -11.32
N LEU A 113 17.07 -3.08 -12.00
CA LEU A 113 15.84 -3.61 -11.41
C LEU A 113 15.86 -5.14 -11.23
N GLU A 114 16.48 -5.88 -12.14
CA GLU A 114 16.72 -7.32 -11.98
C GLU A 114 17.56 -7.58 -10.72
N CYS A 115 18.66 -6.85 -10.54
CA CYS A 115 19.47 -6.92 -9.31
C CYS A 115 18.65 -6.56 -8.04
N TYR A 116 17.70 -5.63 -8.15
CA TYR A 116 16.78 -5.29 -7.05
C TYR A 116 15.82 -6.43 -6.72
N PHE A 117 15.23 -7.10 -7.71
CA PHE A 117 14.35 -8.23 -7.47
C PHE A 117 15.10 -9.47 -6.97
N ASP A 118 16.30 -9.72 -7.50
CA ASP A 118 17.15 -10.86 -7.09
C ASP A 118 17.68 -10.73 -5.65
N ASP A 119 17.83 -9.50 -5.14
CA ASP A 119 18.28 -9.24 -3.76
C ASP A 119 17.15 -9.37 -2.72
N MET A 120 15.90 -9.55 -3.16
CA MET A 120 14.74 -9.66 -2.27
C MET A 120 14.80 -10.92 -1.40
N VAL A 121 14.70 -10.71 -0.09
CA VAL A 121 14.47 -11.76 0.88
C VAL A 121 13.06 -11.60 1.45
N PHE A 122 12.23 -12.61 1.20
CA PHE A 122 10.85 -12.63 1.64
C PHE A 122 10.75 -13.20 3.05
N HIS A 123 10.07 -12.45 3.90
CA HIS A 123 9.76 -12.84 5.28
C HIS A 123 8.26 -12.94 5.46
N ASP A 124 7.86 -13.84 6.35
CA ASP A 124 6.47 -13.98 6.73
C ASP A 124 5.90 -12.68 7.35
N ASN A 125 4.60 -12.49 7.16
CA ASN A 125 3.83 -11.40 7.74
C ASN A 125 2.56 -11.88 8.48
N HIS A 126 2.43 -13.17 8.78
CA HIS A 126 1.22 -13.74 9.39
C HIS A 126 0.90 -13.13 10.75
N GLU A 127 1.89 -12.83 11.58
CA GLU A 127 1.65 -12.23 12.90
C GLU A 127 0.95 -10.87 12.79
N ALA A 128 1.43 -10.00 11.88
CA ALA A 128 0.80 -8.71 11.63
C ALA A 128 -0.61 -8.87 11.07
N ILE A 129 -0.80 -9.81 10.14
CA ILE A 129 -2.12 -10.11 9.55
C ILE A 129 -3.10 -10.62 10.61
N ALA A 130 -2.71 -11.60 11.41
CA ALA A 130 -3.56 -12.17 12.45
C ALA A 130 -3.91 -11.16 13.54
N LYS A 131 -2.94 -10.32 13.93
CA LYS A 131 -3.18 -9.23 14.88
C LYS A 131 -4.19 -8.23 14.32
N THR A 132 -4.00 -7.78 13.08
CA THR A 132 -4.91 -6.80 12.45
C THR A 132 -6.30 -7.38 12.21
N ASP A 133 -6.43 -8.66 11.83
CA ASP A 133 -7.72 -9.34 11.70
C ASP A 133 -8.46 -9.39 13.05
N ALA A 134 -7.73 -9.70 14.14
CA ALA A 134 -8.29 -9.69 15.49
C ALA A 134 -8.70 -8.28 15.96
N GLU A 135 -7.92 -7.24 15.63
CA GLU A 135 -8.23 -5.85 15.95
C GLU A 135 -9.42 -5.30 15.13
N LEU A 136 -9.60 -5.78 13.90
CA LEU A 136 -10.75 -5.44 13.08
C LEU A 136 -12.03 -6.06 13.63
N GLY A 137 -12.02 -7.33 14.05
CA GLY A 137 -13.22 -7.99 14.53
C GLY A 137 -14.26 -8.23 13.42
N ALA A 138 -15.52 -8.43 13.80
CA ALA A 138 -16.60 -8.87 12.89
C ALA A 138 -17.49 -7.73 12.36
N ASP A 139 -17.45 -6.57 13.03
CA ASP A 139 -18.33 -5.42 12.83
C ASP A 139 -17.81 -4.35 11.86
#